data_AF-A0A2I0F0A7-F1
#
_entry.id   AF-A0A2I0F0A7-F1
#
_cell.length_a   1.000
_cell.length_b   1.000
_cell.length_c   1.000
_cell.angle_alpha   90.00
_cell.angle_beta   90.00
_cell.angle_gamma   90.00
#
_symmetry.space_group_name_H-M   'P 1'
#
loop_
_entity.id
_entity.type
_entity.pdbx_description
1 polymer ?
#
loop_
_entity_poly.entity_id
_entity_poly.type
_entity_poly.pdbx_seq_one_letter_code
_entity_poly.pdbx_strand_id
1 'polypeptide(L)'
;MKKKLLLGLLIISLVINLILLGNWLLFTPTEEEEIALSEMVQKTVESPDYEMIASNEKVIAINGFVEKLKGGAFPYYFSVNVYTDKQTHLFTCADAVCSTMESTGTMYSIYQDEGQRLPFDK
;
A
#
# COMPACT_ATOMS: atom_id res chain seq x y z
N MET A 1 -42.09 24.61 0.53
CA MET A 1 -41.59 23.31 0.02
C MET A 1 -40.28 23.45 -0.75
N LYS A 2 -40.18 24.33 -1.77
CA LYS A 2 -38.97 24.54 -2.58
C LYS A 2 -37.67 24.82 -1.77
N LYS A 3 -37.73 25.69 -0.76
CA LYS A 3 -36.57 26.01 0.12
C LYS A 3 -36.09 24.82 0.96
N LYS A 4 -37.01 23.96 1.43
CA LYS A 4 -36.66 22.75 2.20
C LYS A 4 -35.98 21.70 1.30
N LEU A 5 -36.46 21.57 0.05
CA LEU A 5 -35.86 20.68 -0.94
C LEU A 5 -34.47 21.17 -1.39
N LEU A 6 -34.32 22.49 -1.61
CA LEU A 6 -33.02 23.10 -1.90
C LEU A 6 -32.02 22.90 -0.74
N LEU A 7 -32.47 23.10 0.50
CA LEU A 7 -31.64 22.88 1.69
C LEU A 7 -31.24 21.41 1.84
N GLY A 8 -32.15 20.47 1.58
CA GLY A 8 -31.85 19.04 1.58
C GLY A 8 -30.78 18.68 0.55
N LEU A 9 -30.90 19.19 -0.68
CA LEU A 9 -29.89 18.99 -1.74
C LEU A 9 -28.53 19.59 -1.36
N LEU A 10 -28.51 20.77 -0.75
CA LEU A 10 -27.29 21.40 -0.27
C LEU A 10 -26.59 20.53 0.78
N ILE A 11 -27.32 20.00 1.75
CA ILE A 11 -26.77 19.13 2.81
C ILE A 11 -26.19 17.85 2.18
N ILE A 12 -26.92 17.20 1.27
CA ILE A 12 -26.45 15.99 0.59
C ILE A 12 -25.16 16.29 -0.20
N SER A 13 -25.14 17.40 -0.94
CA SER A 13 -23.95 17.84 -1.68
C SER A 13 -22.77 18.09 -0.75
N LEU A 14 -22.99 18.76 0.39
CA LEU A 14 -21.94 19.01 1.38
C LEU A 14 -21.36 17.70 1.94
N VAL A 15 -22.23 16.76 2.32
CA VAL A 15 -21.82 15.46 2.87
C VAL A 15 -20.98 14.68 1.86
N ILE A 16 -21.42 14.60 0.60
CA ILE A 16 -20.67 13.90 -0.45
C ILE A 16 -19.29 14.55 -0.64
N ASN A 17 -19.21 15.88 -0.69
CA ASN A 17 -17.93 16.58 -0.84
C ASN A 17 -16.99 16.33 0.35
N LEU A 18 -17.52 16.31 1.59
CA LEU A 18 -16.73 15.99 2.78
C LEU A 18 -16.20 14.55 2.75
N ILE A 19 -17.00 13.59 2.29
CA ILE A 19 -16.56 12.19 2.12
C ILE A 19 -15.44 12.11 1.08
N LEU A 20 -15.60 12.75 -0.09
CA LEU A 20 -14.58 12.74 -1.13
C LEU A 20 -13.28 13.40 -0.67
N LEU A 21 -13.38 14.53 0.02
CA LEU A 21 -12.23 15.24 0.58
C LEU A 21 -11.50 14.40 1.63
N GLY A 22 -12.26 13.80 2.56
CA GLY A 22 -11.71 12.92 3.59
C GLY A 22 -11.02 11.71 2.97
N ASN A 23 -11.60 11.12 1.92
CA ASN A 23 -11.01 9.99 1.23
C ASN A 23 -9.68 10.35 0.56
N TRP A 24 -9.63 11.51 -0.13
CA TRP A 24 -8.39 12.01 -0.72
C TRP A 24 -7.30 12.20 0.34
N LEU A 25 -7.62 12.87 1.45
CA LEU A 25 -6.65 13.20 2.50
C LEU A 25 -6.08 11.96 3.21
N LEU A 26 -6.89 10.92 3.38
CA LEU A 26 -6.55 9.78 4.25
C LEU A 26 -6.02 8.55 3.50
N PHE A 27 -6.34 8.39 2.22
CA PHE A 27 -6.03 7.14 1.50
C PHE A 27 -5.13 7.33 0.27
N THR A 28 -4.98 8.56 -0.23
CA THR A 28 -4.08 8.83 -1.36
C THR A 28 -2.70 9.23 -0.82
N PRO A 29 -1.61 8.55 -1.21
CA PRO A 29 -0.25 9.01 -0.96
C PRO A 29 -0.02 10.40 -1.58
N THR A 30 0.79 11.24 -0.94
CA THR A 30 1.34 12.44 -1.58
C THR A 30 2.48 12.06 -2.54
N GLU A 31 2.90 12.98 -3.42
CA GLU A 31 4.03 12.74 -4.32
C GLU A 31 5.32 12.36 -3.57
N GLU A 32 5.60 13.02 -2.43
CA GLU A 32 6.75 12.68 -1.57
C GLU A 32 6.62 11.28 -0.97
N GLU A 33 5.42 10.89 -0.57
CA GLU A 33 5.14 9.55 -0.03
C GLU A 33 5.28 8.47 -1.12
N GLU A 34 4.90 8.75 -2.37
CA GLU A 34 5.12 7.83 -3.50
C GLU A 34 6.60 7.63 -3.83
N ILE A 35 7.40 8.71 -3.76
CA ILE A 35 8.86 8.63 -3.92
C ILE A 35 9.45 7.77 -2.80
N ALA A 36 9.10 8.04 -1.55
CA ALA A 36 9.58 7.27 -0.40
C ALA A 36 9.18 5.78 -0.51
N LEU A 37 7.96 5.47 -0.94
CA LEU A 37 7.53 4.10 -1.20
C LEU A 37 8.38 3.42 -2.28
N SER A 38 8.72 4.14 -3.35
CA SER A 38 9.57 3.61 -4.43
C SER A 38 10.98 3.30 -3.93
N GLU A 39 11.55 4.16 -3.08
CA GLU A 39 12.84 3.93 -2.41
C GLU A 39 12.77 2.73 -1.45
N MET A 40 11.66 2.59 -0.71
CA MET A 40 11.43 1.43 0.17
C MET A 40 11.30 0.12 -0.61
N VAL A 41 10.69 0.14 -1.80
CA VAL A 41 10.65 -1.03 -2.70
C VAL A 41 12.07 -1.41 -3.13
N GLN A 42 12.89 -0.44 -3.53
CA GLN A 42 14.30 -0.70 -3.87
C GLN A 42 15.05 -1.31 -2.69
N LYS A 43 14.92 -0.73 -1.49
CA LYS A 43 15.52 -1.27 -0.25
C LYS A 43 15.00 -2.66 0.12
N THR A 44 13.75 -2.97 -0.21
CA THR A 44 13.18 -4.31 -0.01
C THR A 44 13.89 -5.31 -0.89
N VAL A 45 14.07 -5.01 -2.18
CA VAL A 45 14.77 -5.89 -3.13
C VAL A 45 16.24 -6.12 -2.74
N GLU A 46 16.87 -5.13 -2.08
CA GLU A 46 18.24 -5.21 -1.55
C GLU A 46 18.33 -5.89 -0.17
N SER A 47 17.20 -6.25 0.46
CA SER A 47 17.20 -6.81 1.81
C SER A 47 17.54 -8.31 1.83
N PRO A 48 18.23 -8.80 2.89
CA PRO A 48 18.52 -10.23 3.05
C PRO A 48 17.26 -11.11 3.08
N ASP A 49 16.18 -10.62 3.69
CA ASP A 49 14.90 -11.32 3.77
C ASP A 49 14.30 -11.53 2.38
N TYR A 50 14.37 -10.51 1.51
CA TYR A 50 13.91 -10.63 0.13
C TYR A 50 14.74 -11.63 -0.67
N GLU A 51 16.08 -11.62 -0.54
CA GLU A 51 16.94 -12.61 -1.23
C GLU A 51 16.57 -14.05 -0.82
N MET A 52 16.30 -14.27 0.47
CA MET A 52 15.84 -15.56 0.97
C MET A 52 14.46 -15.94 0.39
N ILE A 53 13.53 -15.00 0.29
CA ILE A 53 12.20 -15.27 -0.29
C ILE A 53 12.32 -15.56 -1.79
N ALA A 54 13.03 -14.71 -2.54
CA ALA A 54 13.19 -14.82 -3.98
C ALA A 54 13.96 -16.08 -4.43
N SER A 55 14.77 -16.67 -3.53
CA SER A 55 15.42 -17.97 -3.78
C SER A 55 14.52 -19.18 -3.55
N ASN A 56 13.40 -19.03 -2.84
CA ASN A 56 12.50 -20.13 -2.45
C ASN A 56 11.08 -20.04 -3.05
N GLU A 57 10.69 -18.86 -3.54
CA GLU A 57 9.36 -18.53 -4.02
C GLU A 57 9.45 -17.71 -5.30
N LYS A 58 8.50 -17.88 -6.22
CA LYS A 58 8.45 -17.08 -7.44
C LYS A 58 7.85 -15.72 -7.07
N VAL A 59 8.68 -14.68 -7.03
CA VAL A 59 8.19 -13.30 -6.88
C VAL A 59 7.44 -12.88 -8.14
N ILE A 60 6.22 -12.38 -7.96
CA ILE A 60 5.30 -12.02 -9.03
C ILE A 60 5.15 -10.51 -9.13
N ALA A 61 4.97 -9.83 -8.01
CA ALA A 61 4.77 -8.40 -7.95
C ALA A 61 5.28 -7.84 -6.61
N ILE A 62 5.64 -6.57 -6.62
CA ILE A 62 5.98 -5.82 -5.42
C ILE A 62 5.15 -4.54 -5.42
N ASN A 63 4.51 -4.21 -4.31
CA ASN A 63 3.70 -3.01 -4.19
C ASN A 63 4.01 -2.29 -2.88
N GLY A 64 4.38 -1.02 -2.98
CA GLY A 64 4.39 -0.10 -1.84
C GLY A 64 2.99 0.43 -1.55
N PHE A 65 2.63 0.58 -0.28
CA PHE A 65 1.36 1.18 0.09
C PHE A 65 1.44 1.92 1.42
N VAL A 66 0.49 2.83 1.60
CA VAL A 66 0.35 3.72 2.76
C VAL A 66 -0.91 3.35 3.52
N GLU A 67 -0.80 3.17 4.83
CA GLU A 67 -1.93 3.04 5.74
C GLU A 67 -1.96 4.22 6.74
N LYS A 68 -2.37 5.43 6.31
CA LYS A 68 -2.41 6.63 7.20
C LYS A 68 -3.29 6.43 8.44
N LEU A 69 -4.28 5.54 8.36
CA LEU A 69 -5.18 5.20 9.48
C LEU A 69 -4.54 4.30 10.54
N LYS A 70 -3.43 3.62 10.22
CA LYS A 70 -2.72 2.77 11.18
C LYS A 70 -2.10 3.60 12.32
N GLY A 71 -1.93 4.91 12.08
CA GLY A 71 -1.29 5.85 13.00
C GLY A 71 0.23 5.66 13.04
N GLY A 72 0.92 6.59 13.68
CA GLY A 72 2.38 6.61 13.76
C GLY A 72 3.03 7.69 12.90
N ALA A 73 4.30 7.98 13.19
CA ALA A 73 5.11 8.87 12.38
C ALA A 73 5.71 8.10 11.19
N PHE A 74 6.20 8.84 10.20
CA PHE A 74 7.11 8.29 9.19
C PHE A 74 8.21 7.47 9.87
N PRO A 75 8.59 6.27 9.35
CA PRO A 75 8.05 5.58 8.17
C PRO A 75 7.00 4.49 8.51
N TYR A 76 6.47 4.44 9.74
CA TYR A 76 5.74 3.27 10.26
C TYR A 76 4.33 3.06 9.68
N TYR A 77 3.81 4.03 8.94
CA TYR A 77 2.56 3.89 8.17
C TYR A 77 2.79 3.43 6.72
N PHE A 78 4.05 3.23 6.32
CA PHE A 78 4.41 2.64 5.03
C PHE A 78 4.66 1.14 5.16
N SER A 79 4.36 0.42 4.10
CA SER A 79 4.68 -0.99 3.99
C SER A 79 4.89 -1.38 2.53
N VAL A 80 5.67 -2.43 2.31
CA VAL A 80 5.91 -3.02 1.00
C VAL A 80 5.43 -4.47 1.04
N ASN A 81 4.56 -4.83 0.10
CA ASN A 81 4.11 -6.21 -0.07
C ASN A 81 4.86 -6.85 -1.22
N VAL A 82 5.48 -8.01 -0.95
CA VAL A 82 6.10 -8.86 -1.96
C VAL A 82 5.16 -10.04 -2.19
N TYR A 83 4.50 -10.05 -3.35
CA TYR A 83 3.56 -11.09 -3.74
C TYR A 83 4.29 -12.22 -4.45
N THR A 84 4.14 -13.44 -3.94
CA THR A 84 4.70 -14.64 -4.57
C THR A 84 3.60 -15.61 -5.01
N ASP A 85 4.01 -16.69 -5.66
CA ASP A 85 3.15 -17.84 -5.97
C ASP A 85 2.66 -18.59 -4.73
N LYS A 86 3.28 -18.38 -3.56
CA LYS A 86 2.90 -19.03 -2.31
C LYS A 86 2.23 -18.11 -1.32
N GLN A 87 2.76 -16.93 -1.05
CA GLN A 87 2.21 -16.02 -0.03
C GLN A 87 2.67 -14.58 -0.27
N THR A 88 2.02 -13.64 0.39
CA THR A 88 2.43 -12.23 0.38
C THR A 88 3.28 -11.99 1.60
N HIS A 89 4.53 -11.55 1.41
CA HIS A 89 5.43 -11.17 2.50
C HIS A 89 5.34 -9.67 2.75
N LEU A 90 5.27 -9.29 4.02
CA LEU A 90 5.02 -7.91 4.46
C LEU A 90 6.33 -7.30 4.95
N PHE A 91 6.77 -6.23 4.31
CA PHE A 91 8.00 -5.55 4.64
C PHE A 91 7.74 -4.17 5.23
N THR A 92 8.50 -3.83 6.27
CA THR A 92 8.52 -2.50 6.88
C THR A 92 9.95 -2.05 7.15
N CYS A 93 10.14 -0.76 7.42
CA CYS A 93 11.44 -0.25 7.87
C CYS A 93 11.78 -0.81 9.26
N ALA A 94 13.02 -1.24 9.45
CA ALA A 94 13.52 -1.72 10.74
C ALA A 94 13.68 -0.61 11.79
N ASP A 95 13.86 0.63 11.34
CA ASP A 95 14.08 1.79 12.21
C ASP A 95 13.47 3.08 11.65
N ALA A 96 13.56 4.15 12.44
CA ALA A 96 12.98 5.46 12.11
C ALA A 96 13.65 6.16 10.91
N VAL A 97 14.84 5.73 10.48
CA VAL A 97 15.54 6.27 9.29
C VAL A 97 15.44 5.33 8.09
N CYS A 98 14.72 4.22 8.22
CA CYS A 98 14.61 3.16 7.23
C CYS A 98 15.97 2.70 6.69
N SER A 99 16.91 2.39 7.60
CA SER A 99 18.24 1.91 7.19
C SER A 99 18.14 0.65 6.33
N THR A 100 17.28 -0.30 6.75
CA THR A 100 16.95 -1.54 6.04
C THR A 100 15.45 -1.83 6.09
N MET A 101 14.99 -2.68 5.17
CA MET A 101 13.66 -3.29 5.18
C MET A 101 13.73 -4.69 5.77
N GLU A 102 12.72 -5.09 6.52
CA GLU A 102 12.62 -6.41 7.17
C GLU A 102 11.23 -7.00 6.95
N SER A 103 11.17 -8.33 6.83
CA SER A 103 9.91 -9.07 6.75
C SER A 103 9.28 -9.18 8.14
N THR A 104 8.06 -8.69 8.27
CA THR A 104 7.30 -8.64 9.53
C THR A 104 6.22 -9.71 9.63
N GLY A 105 5.96 -10.42 8.54
CA GLY A 105 4.95 -11.46 8.50
C GLY A 105 4.50 -11.79 7.10
N THR A 106 3.51 -12.66 7.03
CA THR A 106 2.98 -13.18 5.77
C THR A 106 1.46 -13.15 5.78
N MET A 107 0.86 -13.05 4.60
CA MET A 107 -0.57 -13.18 4.41
C MET A 107 -0.86 -13.96 3.14
N TYR A 108 -2.12 -14.29 2.91
CA TYR A 108 -2.57 -14.96 1.70
C TYR A 108 -2.12 -14.21 0.43
N SER A 109 -1.70 -14.96 -0.60
CA SER A 109 -1.41 -14.42 -1.92
C SER A 109 -2.53 -14.79 -2.88
N ILE A 110 -3.09 -13.78 -3.53
CA ILE A 110 -4.08 -13.97 -4.61
C ILE A 110 -3.54 -14.85 -5.75
N TYR A 111 -2.22 -14.90 -5.94
CA TYR A 111 -1.60 -15.68 -7.00
C TYR A 111 -1.50 -17.18 -6.71
N GLN A 112 -1.97 -17.63 -5.54
CA GLN A 112 -2.21 -19.05 -5.31
C GLN A 112 -3.39 -19.56 -6.16
N ASP A 113 -4.39 -18.71 -6.37
CA ASP A 113 -5.65 -19.06 -7.04
C ASP A 113 -5.80 -18.39 -8.41
N GLU A 114 -5.28 -17.18 -8.57
CA GLU A 114 -5.36 -16.39 -9.80
C GLU A 114 -4.03 -16.36 -10.57
N GLY A 115 -4.11 -16.38 -11.90
CA GLY A 115 -2.95 -16.15 -12.75
C GLY A 115 -2.44 -14.70 -12.68
N GLN A 116 -1.23 -14.48 -13.17
CA GLN A 116 -0.68 -13.13 -13.33
C GLN A 116 -1.57 -12.31 -14.28
N ARG A 117 -1.88 -11.07 -13.87
CA ARG A 117 -2.76 -10.16 -14.65
C ARG A 117 -2.09 -9.55 -15.87
N LEU A 118 -0.78 -9.32 -15.78
CA LEU A 118 0.01 -8.87 -16.90
C LEU A 118 0.72 -10.06 -17.53
N PRO A 119 0.78 -10.15 -18.87
CA PRO A 119 1.60 -11.14 -19.53
C PRO A 119 3.07 -10.78 -19.26
N PHE A 120 3.71 -11.56 -18.41
CA PHE A 120 5.17 -11.49 -18.22
C PHE A 120 5.93 -12.33 -19.26
N ASP A 121 5.20 -13.08 -20.11
CA ASP A 121 5.76 -13.87 -21.20
C ASP A 121 5.42 -13.28 -22.58
N LYS A 122 6.43 -13.29 -23.45
CA LYS A 122 6.29 -13.86 -24.78
C LYS A 122 6.84 -15.27 -24.76
#